data_AF-A0A369R1J3-F1
#
_entry.id   AF-A0A369R1J3-F1
#
_cell.length_a   1.000
_cell.length_b   1.000
_cell.length_c   1.000
_cell.angle_alpha   90.00
_cell.angle_beta   90.00
_cell.angle_gamma   90.00
#
_symmetry.space_group_name_H-M   'P 1'
#
loop_
_entity.id
_entity.type
_entity.pdbx_description
1 polymer ?
#
loop_
_entity_poly.entity_id
_entity_poly.type
_entity_poly.pdbx_seq_one_letter_code
_entity_poly.pdbx_strand_id
1 'polypeptide(L)'
;MPRRQLAAALALAAACIAAPLAAGAQTLSERQARDQVAPPRGTDVRVADLPWITSEVRQQIERELADYPYYAALVMSPGDPAATPAGGAIVNFHSPEAATRAALAACNAQRTSGPDCVVVAQVLPRRYQGGRLTLSKAATDALRGDFGRLDSPKALAISPATGAFGFARGDGTRALASCNAKAAEQGAQDCRIVVADQ
;
A
#
# COMPACT_ATOMS: atom_id res chain seq x y z
N MET A 1 -11.82 0.47 83.16
CA MET A 1 -12.24 -0.53 82.14
C MET A 1 -12.40 0.17 80.79
N PRO A 2 -12.06 -0.49 79.67
CA PRO A 2 -11.58 0.15 78.43
C PRO A 2 -12.59 0.16 77.26
N ARG A 3 -12.34 1.00 76.24
CA ARG A 3 -12.41 0.77 74.77
C ARG A 3 -12.62 2.11 74.05
N ARG A 4 -11.64 2.65 73.29
CA ARG A 4 -11.38 2.41 71.84
C ARG A 4 -12.69 2.52 71.03
N GLN A 5 -12.83 3.36 70.01
CA GLN A 5 -12.08 3.30 68.75
C GLN A 5 -12.16 4.61 67.94
N LEU A 6 -11.07 4.93 67.25
CA LEU A 6 -11.02 5.86 66.12
C LEU A 6 -11.73 5.23 64.91
N ALA A 7 -12.41 6.05 64.10
CA ALA A 7 -12.70 5.71 62.71
C ALA A 7 -12.50 6.94 61.82
N ALA A 8 -11.44 6.86 61.01
CA ALA A 8 -11.07 7.82 59.98
C ALA A 8 -12.04 7.73 58.79
N ALA A 9 -12.47 8.89 58.28
CA ALA A 9 -13.26 8.98 57.06
C ALA A 9 -12.35 8.83 55.83
N LEU A 10 -12.53 7.74 55.09
CA LEU A 10 -11.90 7.48 53.80
C LEU A 10 -12.57 8.33 52.71
N ALA A 11 -11.79 9.16 52.02
CA ALA A 11 -12.21 9.87 50.82
C ALA A 11 -12.22 8.90 49.62
N LEU A 12 -13.39 8.71 49.00
CA LEU A 12 -13.54 7.99 47.72
C LEU A 12 -13.08 8.90 46.57
N ALA A 13 -11.90 8.61 46.01
CA ALA A 13 -11.46 9.17 44.74
C ALA A 13 -12.06 8.35 43.58
N ALA A 14 -12.95 8.96 42.80
CA ALA A 14 -13.49 8.39 41.57
C ALA A 14 -12.43 8.44 40.46
N ALA A 15 -11.70 7.34 40.27
CA ALA A 15 -10.80 7.15 39.14
C ALA A 15 -11.62 6.85 37.86
N CYS A 16 -11.86 7.88 37.04
CA CYS A 16 -12.31 7.70 35.67
C CYS A 16 -11.14 7.12 34.84
N ILE A 17 -11.14 5.80 34.65
CA ILE A 17 -10.23 5.14 33.72
C ILE A 17 -10.68 5.49 32.29
N ALA A 18 -10.11 6.55 31.72
CA ALA A 18 -10.16 6.79 30.30
C ALA A 18 -9.31 5.71 29.61
N ALA A 19 -9.96 4.64 29.14
CA ALA A 19 -9.29 3.68 28.25
C ALA A 19 -8.89 4.43 26.96
N PRO A 20 -7.62 4.38 26.53
CA PRO A 20 -7.24 4.93 25.24
C PRO A 20 -7.93 4.11 24.15
N LEU A 21 -8.85 4.74 23.40
CA LEU A 21 -9.29 4.23 22.11
C LEU A 21 -8.04 4.20 21.22
N ALA A 22 -7.39 3.04 21.12
CA ALA A 22 -6.46 2.79 20.04
C ALA A 22 -7.22 3.05 18.75
N ALA A 23 -6.80 4.07 18.00
CA ALA A 23 -7.29 4.36 16.66
C ALA A 23 -6.85 3.21 15.74
N GLY A 24 -7.48 2.04 15.88
CA GLY A 24 -7.35 0.93 14.95
C GLY A 24 -7.91 1.41 13.63
N ALA A 25 -7.08 1.39 12.58
CA ALA A 25 -7.53 1.65 11.22
C ALA A 25 -8.78 0.77 10.97
N GLN A 26 -9.93 1.41 10.80
CA GLN A 26 -11.19 0.70 10.60
C GLN A 26 -11.08 -0.17 9.35
N THR A 27 -11.31 -1.47 9.49
CA THR A 27 -11.42 -2.38 8.35
C THR A 27 -12.68 -2.04 7.57
N LEU A 28 -12.61 -2.13 6.24
CA LEU A 28 -13.75 -1.89 5.37
C LEU A 28 -14.54 -3.18 5.16
N SER A 29 -15.85 -3.07 4.93
CA SER A 29 -16.59 -4.18 4.30
C SER A 29 -16.14 -4.37 2.85
N GLU A 30 -16.45 -5.53 2.25
CA GLU A 30 -16.12 -5.76 0.84
C GLU A 30 -16.73 -4.69 -0.06
N ARG A 31 -17.99 -4.33 0.19
CA ARG A 31 -18.70 -3.30 -0.57
C ARG A 31 -17.96 -1.96 -0.51
N GLN A 32 -17.64 -1.50 0.70
CA GLN A 32 -16.91 -0.24 0.90
C GLN A 32 -15.54 -0.26 0.25
N ALA A 33 -14.83 -1.38 0.31
CA ALA A 33 -13.53 -1.52 -0.33
C ALA A 33 -13.64 -1.43 -1.86
N ARG A 34 -14.63 -2.10 -2.47
CA ARG A 34 -14.87 -2.06 -3.93
C ARG A 34 -15.21 -0.67 -4.45
N ASP A 35 -15.88 0.14 -3.64
CA ASP A 35 -16.25 1.51 -3.97
C ASP A 35 -15.05 2.48 -3.87
N GLN A 36 -14.02 2.12 -3.09
CA GLN A 36 -12.85 2.98 -2.86
C GLN A 36 -11.65 2.65 -3.76
N VAL A 37 -11.50 1.40 -4.20
CA VAL A 37 -10.37 0.99 -5.04
C VAL A 37 -10.54 1.40 -6.49
N ALA A 38 -9.43 1.41 -7.23
CA ALA A 38 -9.40 1.73 -8.66
C ALA A 38 -10.49 0.97 -9.45
N PRO A 39 -11.22 1.64 -10.34
CA PRO A 39 -12.13 0.97 -11.27
C PRO A 39 -11.32 0.20 -12.33
N PRO A 40 -11.87 -0.87 -12.91
CA PRO A 40 -11.20 -1.66 -13.95
C PRO A 40 -11.26 -0.95 -15.32
N ARG A 41 -10.72 0.27 -15.41
CA ARG A 41 -10.83 1.17 -16.57
C ARG A 41 -9.47 1.46 -17.24
N GLY A 42 -8.48 0.62 -16.99
CA GLY A 42 -7.11 0.79 -17.49
C GLY A 42 -6.27 1.75 -16.65
N THR A 43 -5.15 2.18 -17.24
CA THR A 43 -4.12 3.00 -16.61
C THR A 43 -3.90 4.31 -17.37
N ASP A 44 -3.36 5.32 -16.69
CA ASP A 44 -2.76 6.50 -17.30
C ASP A 44 -1.27 6.54 -16.95
N VAL A 45 -0.42 6.85 -17.93
CA VAL A 45 1.00 7.11 -17.71
C VAL A 45 1.19 8.62 -17.51
N ARG A 46 1.71 9.02 -16.35
CA ARG A 46 2.07 10.41 -16.06
C ARG A 46 3.58 10.57 -16.15
N VAL A 47 4.05 11.09 -17.28
CA VAL A 47 5.48 11.39 -17.48
C VAL A 47 5.79 12.79 -16.93
N ALA A 48 6.83 12.88 -16.10
CA ALA A 48 7.29 14.11 -15.48
C ALA A 48 7.70 15.15 -16.53
N ASP A 49 7.61 16.43 -16.17
CA ASP A 49 8.11 17.52 -16.99
C ASP A 49 9.56 17.81 -16.60
N LEU A 50 10.50 17.16 -17.29
CA LEU A 50 11.93 17.27 -17.05
C LEU A 50 12.61 17.85 -18.29
N PRO A 51 13.65 18.70 -18.17
CA PRO A 51 14.26 19.40 -19.30
C PRO A 51 14.79 18.51 -20.43
N TRP A 52 15.10 17.25 -20.11
CA TRP A 52 15.66 16.26 -21.03
C TRP A 52 14.61 15.27 -21.57
N ILE A 53 13.35 15.37 -21.14
CA ILE A 53 12.24 14.57 -21.65
C ILE A 53 11.61 15.30 -22.84
N THR A 54 12.06 14.97 -24.05
CA THR A 54 11.48 15.48 -25.29
C THR A 54 10.11 14.85 -25.56
N SER A 55 9.41 15.33 -26.60
CA SER A 55 8.12 14.77 -27.00
C SER A 55 8.24 13.31 -27.46
N GLU A 56 9.34 12.97 -28.11
CA GLU A 56 9.65 11.63 -28.63
C GLU A 56 9.95 10.67 -27.47
N VAL A 57 10.76 11.10 -26.51
CA VAL A 57 11.09 10.34 -25.29
C VAL A 57 9.82 10.10 -24.47
N ARG A 58 8.97 11.13 -24.30
CA ARG A 58 7.68 11.01 -23.63
C ARG A 58 6.80 9.94 -24.29
N GLN A 59 6.63 10.00 -25.60
CA GLN A 59 5.83 9.01 -26.33
C GLN A 59 6.42 7.60 -26.24
N GLN A 60 7.75 7.47 -26.19
CA GLN A 60 8.39 6.17 -25.97
C GLN A 60 8.05 5.61 -24.58
N ILE A 61 8.19 6.42 -23.52
CA ILE A 61 7.84 6.03 -22.15
C ILE A 61 6.36 5.64 -22.06
N GLU A 62 5.47 6.43 -22.66
CA GLU A 62 4.04 6.14 -22.66
C GLU A 62 3.71 4.81 -23.35
N ARG A 63 4.37 4.49 -24.48
CA ARG A 63 4.21 3.20 -25.16
C ARG A 63 4.76 2.04 -24.35
N GLU A 64 5.93 2.20 -23.74
CA GLU A 64 6.59 1.15 -22.96
C GLU A 64 5.80 0.82 -21.69
N LEU A 65 5.22 1.83 -21.04
CA LEU A 65 4.46 1.67 -19.81
C LEU A 65 2.95 1.43 -20.03
N ALA A 66 2.48 1.36 -21.29
CA ALA A 66 1.06 1.25 -21.61
C ALA A 66 0.38 0.03 -20.95
N ASP A 67 1.09 -1.10 -20.89
CA ASP A 67 0.58 -2.36 -20.36
C ASP A 67 0.97 -2.61 -18.89
N TYR A 68 1.68 -1.68 -18.26
CA TYR A 68 2.10 -1.84 -16.88
C TYR A 68 0.89 -1.76 -15.93
N PRO A 69 0.86 -2.58 -14.86
CA PRO A 69 -0.14 -2.40 -13.82
C PRO A 69 0.04 -1.05 -13.14
N TYR A 70 -1.06 -0.44 -12.72
CA TYR A 70 -1.00 0.81 -11.98
C TYR A 70 -0.28 0.66 -10.63
N TYR A 71 0.12 1.80 -10.08
CA TYR A 71 1.07 1.94 -8.97
C TYR A 71 2.43 1.34 -9.33
N ALA A 72 2.92 1.75 -10.49
CA ALA A 72 4.30 1.57 -10.90
C ALA A 72 4.99 2.93 -11.04
N ALA A 73 6.31 2.95 -10.89
CA ALA A 73 7.11 4.14 -11.10
C ALA A 73 8.35 3.81 -11.92
N LEU A 74 8.59 4.60 -12.97
CA LEU A 74 9.83 4.63 -13.73
C LEU A 74 10.72 5.73 -13.15
N VAL A 75 11.96 5.37 -12.82
CA VAL A 75 12.97 6.29 -12.30
C VAL A 75 14.25 6.16 -13.10
N MET A 76 15.01 7.25 -13.21
CA MET A 76 16.29 7.26 -13.92
C MET A 76 17.28 8.19 -13.22
N SER A 77 18.56 7.82 -13.23
CA SER A 77 19.66 8.75 -12.91
C SER A 77 19.96 9.61 -14.13
N PRO A 78 19.89 10.95 -14.03
CA PRO A 78 20.22 11.82 -15.16
C PRO A 78 21.67 11.64 -15.62
N GLY A 79 21.87 11.30 -16.90
CA GLY A 79 23.20 11.16 -17.49
C GLY A 79 23.95 9.88 -17.12
N ASP A 80 23.32 8.92 -16.42
CA ASP A 80 23.91 7.58 -16.24
C ASP A 80 23.76 6.78 -17.55
N PRO A 81 24.85 6.40 -18.23
CA PRO A 81 24.78 5.64 -19.48
C PRO A 81 24.20 4.23 -19.31
N ALA A 82 24.15 3.71 -18.06
CA ALA A 82 23.52 2.44 -17.74
C ALA A 82 22.01 2.54 -17.47
N ALA A 83 21.43 3.75 -17.43
CA ALA A 83 20.00 3.94 -17.21
C ALA A 83 19.20 3.40 -18.42
N THR A 84 18.51 2.27 -18.23
CA THR A 84 17.59 1.73 -19.24
C THR A 84 16.14 1.93 -18.79
N PRO A 85 15.23 2.33 -19.71
CA PRO A 85 13.80 2.46 -19.41
C PRO A 85 13.16 1.18 -18.86
N ALA A 86 13.59 0.01 -19.36
CA ALA A 86 12.99 -1.29 -19.01
C ALA A 86 13.47 -1.89 -17.68
N GLY A 87 14.61 -1.46 -17.14
CA GLY A 87 15.25 -2.08 -15.96
C GLY A 87 14.72 -1.62 -14.60
N GLY A 88 13.97 -0.52 -14.53
CA GLY A 88 13.74 0.22 -13.28
C GLY A 88 12.29 0.36 -12.81
N ALA A 89 11.31 -0.15 -13.56
CA ALA A 89 9.90 0.01 -13.18
C ALA A 89 9.51 -1.00 -12.09
N ILE A 90 9.43 -0.52 -10.85
CA ILE A 90 8.94 -1.31 -9.72
C ILE A 90 7.42 -1.32 -9.72
N VAL A 91 6.83 -2.51 -9.75
CA VAL A 91 5.37 -2.76 -9.93
C VAL A 91 4.74 -3.41 -8.71
N ASN A 92 3.40 -3.51 -8.71
CA ASN A 92 2.59 -4.27 -7.74
C ASN A 92 2.47 -3.70 -6.32
N PHE A 93 2.80 -2.42 -6.12
CA PHE A 93 2.57 -1.76 -4.83
C PHE A 93 1.11 -1.36 -4.65
N HIS A 94 0.69 -1.16 -3.40
CA HIS A 94 -0.68 -0.73 -3.09
C HIS A 94 -0.89 0.77 -3.24
N SER A 95 0.15 1.57 -3.48
CA SER A 95 0.04 3.03 -3.62
C SER A 95 1.13 3.59 -4.54
N PRO A 96 0.90 4.74 -5.19
CA PRO A 96 1.93 5.36 -6.02
C PRO A 96 3.13 5.83 -5.20
N GLU A 97 2.93 6.28 -3.95
CA GLU A 97 4.00 6.73 -3.07
C GLU A 97 4.93 5.56 -2.70
N ALA A 98 4.38 4.39 -2.39
CA ALA A 98 5.18 3.21 -2.09
C ALA A 98 5.95 2.71 -3.31
N ALA A 99 5.30 2.69 -4.49
CA ALA A 99 5.95 2.33 -5.76
C ALA A 99 7.13 3.26 -6.07
N THR A 100 6.91 4.57 -5.97
CA THR A 100 7.95 5.59 -6.19
C THR A 100 9.11 5.44 -5.21
N ARG A 101 8.84 5.26 -3.92
CA ARG A 101 9.90 5.08 -2.91
C ARG A 101 10.74 3.84 -3.20
N ALA A 102 10.09 2.71 -3.52
CA ALA A 102 10.79 1.47 -3.85
C ALA A 102 11.62 1.60 -5.13
N ALA A 103 11.07 2.23 -6.17
CA ALA A 103 11.77 2.48 -7.43
C ALA A 103 13.02 3.36 -7.22
N LEU A 104 12.88 4.49 -6.51
CA LEU A 104 14.00 5.38 -6.21
C LEU A 104 15.10 4.67 -5.42
N ALA A 105 14.75 3.87 -4.42
CA ALA A 105 15.71 3.11 -3.63
C ALA A 105 16.48 2.09 -4.51
N ALA A 106 15.76 1.33 -5.33
CA ALA A 106 16.36 0.36 -6.25
C ALA A 106 17.29 1.03 -7.26
N CYS A 107 16.85 2.13 -7.88
CA CYS A 107 17.65 2.87 -8.85
C CYS A 107 18.91 3.47 -8.22
N ASN A 108 18.79 4.12 -7.06
CA ASN A 108 19.96 4.69 -6.38
C ASN A 108 20.96 3.63 -5.93
N ALA A 109 20.51 2.41 -5.62
CA ALA A 109 21.38 1.29 -5.30
C ALA A 109 22.13 0.72 -6.52
N GLN A 110 21.58 0.91 -7.72
CA GLN A 110 22.13 0.40 -8.98
C GLN A 110 22.89 1.46 -9.80
N ARG A 111 22.69 2.75 -9.52
CA ARG A 111 23.37 3.82 -10.28
C ARG A 111 24.87 3.66 -10.17
N THR A 112 25.55 3.84 -11.30
CA THR A 112 27.02 3.74 -11.36
C THR A 112 27.67 5.11 -11.40
N SER A 113 26.91 6.12 -11.85
CA SER A 113 27.37 7.49 -12.01
C SER A 113 26.17 8.45 -12.03
N GLY A 114 26.45 9.75 -12.20
CA GLY A 114 25.43 10.78 -12.28
C GLY A 114 24.81 11.17 -10.92
N PRO A 115 23.87 12.12 -10.94
CA PRO A 115 23.10 12.54 -9.77
C PRO A 115 22.20 11.42 -9.22
N ASP A 116 21.49 11.70 -8.14
CA ASP A 116 20.49 10.77 -7.64
C ASP A 116 19.35 10.55 -8.64
N CYS A 117 18.77 9.36 -8.59
CA CYS A 117 17.64 9.00 -9.44
C CYS A 117 16.43 9.90 -9.19
N VAL A 118 15.73 10.24 -10.27
CA VAL A 118 14.50 11.04 -10.26
C VAL A 118 13.33 10.24 -10.83
N VAL A 119 12.11 10.59 -10.45
CA VAL A 119 10.90 10.00 -11.02
C VAL A 119 10.67 10.57 -12.43
N VAL A 120 10.64 9.67 -13.40
CA VAL A 120 10.43 9.99 -14.82
C VAL A 120 8.99 9.76 -15.21
N ALA A 121 8.37 8.69 -14.71
CA ALA A 121 6.95 8.46 -14.93
C ALA A 121 6.31 7.68 -13.79
N GLN A 122 4.99 7.80 -13.67
CA GLN A 122 4.15 6.94 -12.84
C GLN A 122 3.04 6.33 -13.68
N VAL A 123 2.75 5.05 -13.45
CA VAL A 123 1.58 4.38 -14.01
C VAL A 123 0.50 4.38 -12.93
N LEU A 124 -0.62 5.02 -13.21
CA LEU A 124 -1.70 5.23 -12.24
C LEU A 124 -3.01 4.66 -12.78
N PRO A 125 -4.01 4.39 -11.92
CA PRO A 125 -5.35 4.10 -12.41
C PRO A 125 -5.84 5.21 -13.34
N ARG A 126 -6.59 4.86 -14.39
CA ARG A 126 -7.14 5.86 -15.29
C ARG A 126 -7.98 6.89 -14.52
N ARG A 127 -7.68 8.18 -14.72
CA ARG A 127 -8.26 9.34 -14.02
C ARG A 127 -8.06 9.31 -12.49
N TYR A 128 -6.92 8.79 -12.03
CA TYR A 128 -6.60 8.75 -10.60
C TYR A 128 -6.60 10.14 -9.95
N GLN A 129 -7.33 10.29 -8.85
CA GLN A 129 -7.42 11.53 -8.06
C GLN A 129 -7.00 11.33 -6.60
N GLY A 130 -6.33 10.21 -6.29
CA GLY A 130 -6.19 9.74 -4.91
C GLY A 130 -7.37 8.84 -4.51
N GLY A 131 -7.16 8.01 -3.50
CA GLY A 131 -8.18 7.09 -2.98
C GLY A 131 -8.01 6.86 -1.47
N ARG A 132 -9.12 6.56 -0.79
CA ARG A 132 -9.11 6.21 0.64
C ARG A 132 -8.51 4.82 0.87
N LEU A 133 -8.84 3.87 0.00
CA LEU A 133 -8.16 2.58 -0.10
C LEU A 133 -7.51 2.45 -1.46
N THR A 134 -6.19 2.31 -1.47
CA THR A 134 -5.40 2.00 -2.65
C THR A 134 -4.90 0.55 -2.53
N LEU A 135 -5.06 -0.22 -3.62
CA LEU A 135 -4.63 -1.61 -3.74
C LEU A 135 -3.93 -1.78 -5.09
N SER A 136 -2.90 -2.63 -5.19
CA SER A 136 -2.28 -3.00 -6.46
C SER A 136 -3.30 -3.61 -7.42
N LYS A 137 -2.98 -3.66 -8.72
CA LYS A 137 -3.87 -4.27 -9.71
C LYS A 137 -4.28 -5.70 -9.34
N ALA A 138 -3.31 -6.53 -8.97
CA ALA A 138 -3.57 -7.89 -8.54
C ALA A 138 -4.49 -7.97 -7.30
N ALA A 139 -4.27 -7.11 -6.30
CA ALA A 139 -5.11 -7.10 -5.10
C ALA A 139 -6.54 -6.58 -5.38
N THR A 140 -6.70 -5.59 -6.26
CA THR A 140 -8.03 -5.13 -6.72
C THR A 140 -8.76 -6.21 -7.50
N ASP A 141 -8.06 -6.91 -8.40
CA ASP A 141 -8.64 -8.01 -9.18
C ASP A 141 -9.06 -9.15 -8.24
N ALA A 142 -8.25 -9.49 -7.24
CA ALA A 142 -8.58 -10.48 -6.21
C ALA A 142 -9.78 -10.05 -5.35
N LEU A 143 -9.82 -8.79 -4.89
CA LEU A 143 -10.97 -8.22 -4.17
C LEU A 143 -12.26 -8.36 -4.97
N ARG A 144 -12.19 -8.08 -6.29
CA ARG A 144 -13.36 -8.13 -7.17
C ARG A 144 -13.75 -9.56 -7.58
N GLY A 145 -12.76 -10.45 -7.68
CA GLY A 145 -12.89 -11.84 -8.10
C GLY A 145 -12.90 -12.81 -6.91
N ASP A 146 -11.79 -13.50 -6.69
CA ASP A 146 -11.68 -14.64 -5.76
C ASP A 146 -12.15 -14.33 -4.35
N PHE A 147 -11.72 -13.21 -3.76
CA PHE A 147 -12.17 -12.80 -2.42
C PHE A 147 -13.68 -12.52 -2.39
N GLY A 148 -14.19 -11.85 -3.43
CA GLY A 148 -15.60 -11.55 -3.55
C GLY A 148 -16.51 -12.78 -3.65
N ARG A 149 -15.97 -13.90 -4.13
CA ARG A 149 -16.68 -15.18 -4.23
C ARG A 149 -16.66 -16.01 -2.94
N LEU A 150 -15.89 -15.60 -1.93
CA LEU A 150 -15.89 -16.29 -0.64
C LEU A 150 -17.13 -15.90 0.18
N ASP A 151 -17.68 -16.85 0.92
CA ASP A 151 -18.67 -16.56 1.96
C ASP A 151 -18.01 -15.87 3.16
N SER A 152 -18.76 -15.00 3.83
CA SER A 152 -18.37 -14.43 5.11
C SER A 152 -18.46 -15.49 6.23
N PRO A 153 -17.65 -15.38 7.32
CA PRO A 153 -16.65 -14.34 7.55
C PRO A 153 -15.42 -14.50 6.63
N LYS A 154 -14.82 -13.39 6.23
CA LYS A 154 -13.62 -13.37 5.38
C LYS A 154 -12.82 -12.09 5.56
N ALA A 155 -11.52 -12.15 5.30
CA ALA A 155 -10.65 -10.98 5.36
C ALA A 155 -9.61 -10.94 4.26
N LEU A 156 -9.17 -9.72 3.91
CA LEU A 156 -8.07 -9.43 2.99
C LEU A 156 -7.05 -8.54 3.72
N ALA A 157 -5.79 -8.96 3.67
CA ALA A 157 -4.65 -8.27 4.25
C ALA A 157 -3.65 -7.85 3.18
N ILE A 158 -2.97 -6.73 3.41
CA ILE A 158 -1.93 -6.17 2.53
C ILE A 158 -0.69 -5.76 3.32
N SER A 159 0.47 -5.80 2.67
CA SER A 159 1.74 -5.19 3.10
C SER A 159 1.96 -3.88 2.31
N PRO A 160 1.81 -2.72 2.96
CA PRO A 160 2.11 -1.44 2.35
C PRO A 160 3.55 -1.32 1.82
N ALA A 161 4.52 -1.98 2.46
CA ALA A 161 5.93 -1.88 2.11
C ALA A 161 6.36 -2.74 0.91
N THR A 162 5.61 -3.79 0.56
CA THR A 162 6.04 -4.77 -0.47
C THR A 162 5.02 -5.02 -1.58
N GLY A 163 3.77 -4.60 -1.40
CA GLY A 163 2.69 -4.97 -2.33
C GLY A 163 2.14 -6.38 -2.12
N ALA A 164 2.68 -7.15 -1.16
CA ALA A 164 2.18 -8.47 -0.84
C ALA A 164 0.74 -8.39 -0.28
N PHE A 165 -0.08 -9.37 -0.65
CA PHE A 165 -1.43 -9.50 -0.11
C PHE A 165 -1.84 -10.96 0.07
N GLY A 166 -2.80 -11.17 0.95
CA GLY A 166 -3.41 -12.46 1.23
C GLY A 166 -4.87 -12.29 1.61
N PHE A 167 -5.69 -13.30 1.33
CA PHE A 167 -7.09 -13.32 1.74
C PHE A 167 -7.52 -14.73 2.10
N ALA A 168 -8.50 -14.85 2.98
CA ALA A 168 -9.06 -16.12 3.40
C ALA A 168 -10.44 -15.94 4.04
N ARG A 169 -11.22 -17.03 4.09
CA ARG A 169 -12.36 -17.14 5.01
C ARG A 169 -11.88 -17.12 6.47
N GLY A 170 -12.77 -16.75 7.38
CA GLY A 170 -12.55 -16.65 8.82
C GLY A 170 -12.22 -15.23 9.28
N ASP A 171 -11.70 -15.16 10.50
CA ASP A 171 -11.37 -13.94 11.26
C ASP A 171 -10.20 -13.10 10.71
N GLY A 172 -9.58 -13.53 9.61
CA GLY A 172 -8.44 -12.88 8.98
C GLY A 172 -7.06 -13.35 9.44
N THR A 173 -6.96 -14.26 10.41
CA THR A 173 -5.66 -14.84 10.85
C THR A 173 -4.91 -15.47 9.68
N ARG A 174 -5.60 -16.27 8.85
CA ARG A 174 -5.01 -16.89 7.65
C ARG A 174 -4.64 -15.87 6.57
N ALA A 175 -5.42 -14.79 6.42
CA ALA A 175 -5.12 -13.73 5.46
C ALA A 175 -3.82 -13.01 5.84
N LEU A 176 -3.66 -12.67 7.13
CA LEU A 176 -2.44 -12.09 7.68
C LEU A 176 -1.23 -13.02 7.54
N ALA A 177 -1.38 -14.29 7.90
CA ALA A 177 -0.30 -15.28 7.78
C ALA A 177 0.19 -15.41 6.33
N SER A 178 -0.74 -15.53 5.37
CA SER A 178 -0.39 -15.62 3.95
C SER A 178 0.26 -14.33 3.43
N CYS A 179 -0.24 -13.17 3.84
CA CYS A 179 0.36 -11.89 3.49
C CYS A 179 1.78 -11.77 4.05
N ASN A 180 1.97 -12.04 5.34
CA ASN A 180 3.27 -11.92 6.00
C ASN A 180 4.30 -12.89 5.44
N ALA A 181 3.90 -14.12 5.08
CA ALA A 181 4.79 -15.07 4.43
C ALA A 181 5.39 -14.50 3.13
N LYS A 182 4.56 -13.86 2.29
CA LYS A 182 5.01 -13.22 1.05
C LYS A 182 5.81 -11.95 1.30
N ALA A 183 5.38 -11.13 2.28
CA ALA A 183 6.09 -9.89 2.62
C ALA A 183 7.50 -10.17 3.18
N ALA A 184 7.67 -11.28 3.89
CA ALA A 184 8.95 -11.69 4.47
C ALA A 184 10.01 -12.05 3.42
N GLU A 185 9.61 -12.47 2.21
CA GLU A 185 10.53 -12.68 1.08
C GLU A 185 11.26 -11.39 0.68
N GLN A 186 10.68 -10.23 1.01
CA GLN A 186 11.25 -8.89 0.80
C GLN A 186 11.66 -8.22 2.13
N GLY A 187 11.74 -8.97 3.22
CA GLY A 187 12.18 -8.48 4.54
C GLY A 187 11.14 -7.67 5.33
N ALA A 188 9.85 -7.70 4.97
CA ALA A 188 8.80 -6.96 5.66
C ALA A 188 7.86 -7.87 6.49
N GLN A 189 7.27 -7.32 7.55
CA GLN A 189 6.27 -7.97 8.42
C GLN A 189 5.14 -7.00 8.78
N ASP A 190 4.79 -6.13 7.84
CA ASP A 190 3.87 -5.00 8.03
C ASP A 190 2.46 -5.29 7.53
N CYS A 191 2.09 -6.57 7.36
CA CYS A 191 0.77 -6.90 6.87
C CYS A 191 -0.33 -6.51 7.86
N ARG A 192 -1.39 -5.93 7.33
CA ARG A 192 -2.59 -5.54 8.07
C ARG A 192 -3.85 -5.90 7.30
N ILE A 193 -4.92 -6.24 8.02
CA ILE A 193 -6.24 -6.43 7.43
C ILE A 193 -6.77 -5.07 6.97
N VAL A 194 -7.24 -5.00 5.73
CA VAL A 194 -7.87 -3.81 5.14
C VAL A 194 -9.33 -4.02 4.81
N VAL A 195 -9.72 -5.27 4.55
CA VAL A 195 -11.11 -5.66 4.34
C VAL A 195 -11.45 -6.79 5.30
N ALA A 196 -12.55 -6.65 6.02
CA ALA A 196 -13.13 -7.71 6.83
C ALA A 196 -14.64 -7.67 6.64
N ASP A 197 -15.19 -8.80 6.19
CA ASP A 197 -16.64 -8.97 6.01
C ASP A 197 -17.11 -10.09 6.94
N GLN A 198 -18.24 -9.85 7.61
CA GLN A 198 -18.75 -10.69 8.68
C GLN A 198 -19.97 -11.49 8.22
#